data_AF-A0A956FYJ1-F1
#
_entry.id   AF-A0A956FYJ1-F1
#
_cell.length_a   1.000
_cell.length_b   1.000
_cell.length_c   1.000
_cell.angle_alpha   90.00
_cell.angle_beta   90.00
_cell.angle_gamma   90.00
#
_symmetry.space_group_name_H-M   'P 1'
#
loop_
_entity.id
_entity.type
_entity.pdbx_description
1 polymer ?
#
loop_
_entity_poly.entity_id
_entity_poly.type
_entity_poly.pdbx_seq_one_letter_code
_entity_poly.pdbx_strand_id
1 'polypeptide(L)'
;GLRRPPRALVVALCLHFVIQLGMPLRRLAYPGETAWSEEGFRFAWQVMLVEKTGTLSFRVRDPATGRQRIIDAESILSPLQAKQVPFQADMVLELAHMIAAEERRKGREVEVRADAYVAYNGRGHARLIDPDVDLAKVEDGLAPKAWILPAPSRR
;
A
#
# COMPACT_ATOMS: atom_id res chain seq x y z
N GLY A 1 -22.78 18.77 44.82
CA GLY A 1 -21.32 18.74 44.60
C GLY A 1 -20.98 17.64 43.62
N LEU A 2 -20.29 17.96 42.51
CA LEU A 2 -19.88 16.98 41.51
C LEU A 2 -18.89 15.98 42.12
N ARG A 3 -19.23 14.68 42.11
CA ARG A 3 -18.30 13.61 42.49
C ARG A 3 -17.18 13.56 41.46
N ARG A 4 -15.92 13.52 41.92
CA ARG A 4 -14.77 13.38 41.02
C ARG A 4 -14.87 12.04 40.28
N PRO A 5 -14.62 12.00 38.96
CA PRO A 5 -14.67 10.75 38.20
C PRO A 5 -13.60 9.78 38.71
N PRO A 6 -13.84 8.45 38.63
CA PRO A 6 -12.83 7.45 38.97
C PRO A 6 -11.57 7.64 38.11
N ARG A 7 -10.38 7.51 38.71
CA ARG A 7 -9.09 7.66 38.00
C ARG A 7 -9.00 6.75 36.77
N ALA A 8 -9.51 5.52 36.87
CA ALA A 8 -9.54 4.57 35.76
C ALA A 8 -10.35 5.08 34.55
N LEU A 9 -11.49 5.74 34.80
CA LEU A 9 -12.32 6.33 33.74
C LEU A 9 -11.56 7.47 33.04
N VAL A 10 -10.88 8.32 33.81
CA VAL A 10 -10.06 9.41 33.24
C VAL A 10 -8.95 8.85 32.36
N VAL A 11 -8.22 7.83 32.82
CA VAL A 11 -7.17 7.18 32.01
C VAL A 11 -7.74 6.57 30.73
N ALA A 12 -8.86 5.85 30.82
CA ALA A 12 -9.51 5.25 29.66
C ALA A 12 -9.93 6.31 28.63
N LEU A 13 -10.51 7.43 29.08
CA LEU A 13 -10.88 8.54 28.20
C LEU A 13 -9.65 9.20 27.58
N CYS A 14 -8.58 9.43 28.34
CA CYS A 14 -7.33 9.97 27.80
C CYS A 14 -6.78 9.06 26.70
N LEU A 15 -6.70 7.74 26.92
CA LEU A 15 -6.27 6.77 25.92
C LEU A 15 -7.18 6.80 24.68
N HIS A 16 -8.50 6.86 24.88
CA HIS A 16 -9.47 6.96 23.79
C HIS A 16 -9.20 8.19 22.90
N PHE A 17 -9.06 9.38 23.50
CA PHE A 17 -8.78 10.60 22.74
C PHE A 17 -7.41 10.61 22.07
N VAL A 18 -6.38 10.02 22.72
CA VAL A 18 -5.06 9.84 22.11
C VAL A 18 -5.15 8.97 20.86
N ILE A 19 -5.91 7.87 20.89
CA ILE A 19 -6.10 7.00 19.72
C ILE A 19 -6.91 7.72 18.64
N GLN A 20 -8.03 8.36 19.00
CA GLN A 20 -8.92 9.05 18.06
C GLN A 20 -8.24 10.23 17.33
N LEU A 21 -7.31 10.91 17.99
CA LEU A 21 -6.53 11.99 17.38
C LEU A 21 -5.26 11.46 16.70
N GLY A 22 -4.59 10.50 17.33
CA GLY A 22 -3.33 9.93 16.85
C GLY A 22 -3.50 9.18 15.53
N MET A 23 -4.56 8.39 15.37
CA MET A 23 -4.79 7.61 14.15
C MET A 23 -4.93 8.48 12.89
N PRO A 24 -5.79 9.52 12.86
CA PRO A 24 -5.90 10.40 11.69
C PRO A 24 -4.66 11.28 11.47
N LEU A 25 -4.00 11.73 12.54
CA LEU A 25 -2.82 12.61 12.46
C LEU A 25 -1.53 11.86 12.12
N ARG A 26 -1.49 10.53 12.27
CA ARG A 26 -0.35 9.66 11.92
C ARG A 26 0.19 9.93 10.51
N ARG A 27 -0.67 10.34 9.56
CA ARG A 27 -0.27 10.72 8.20
C ARG A 27 0.85 11.77 8.14
N LEU A 28 0.96 12.63 9.16
CA LEU A 28 1.97 13.69 9.24
C LEU A 28 3.38 13.15 9.48
N ALA A 29 3.49 11.88 9.93
CA ALA A 29 4.77 11.22 10.15
C ALA A 29 5.37 10.62 8.86
N TYR A 30 4.60 10.57 7.77
CA TYR A 30 5.05 10.01 6.49
C TYR A 30 5.45 11.12 5.51
N PRO A 31 6.57 10.98 4.81
CA PRO A 31 6.98 11.96 3.79
C PRO A 31 6.08 11.87 2.55
N GLY A 32 5.95 12.99 1.84
CA GLY A 32 5.27 13.04 0.54
C GLY A 32 3.74 13.20 0.61
N GLU A 33 3.07 12.91 -0.50
CA GLU A 33 1.61 13.03 -0.60
C GLU A 33 0.93 11.75 -0.09
N THR A 34 0.34 11.81 1.11
CA THR A 34 -0.40 10.68 1.74
C THR A 34 -1.44 10.06 0.81
N ALA A 35 -2.12 10.88 0.01
CA ALA A 35 -3.12 10.40 -0.92
C ALA A 35 -2.51 9.60 -2.08
N TRP A 36 -1.22 9.78 -2.40
CA TRP A 36 -0.50 8.98 -3.40
C TRP A 36 0.10 7.71 -2.79
N SER A 37 0.95 7.84 -1.77
CA SER A 37 1.66 6.68 -1.17
C SER A 37 0.78 5.79 -0.30
N GLU A 38 -0.39 6.30 0.13
CA GLU A 38 -1.33 5.67 1.05
C GLU A 38 -0.81 5.42 2.47
N GLU A 39 0.40 5.85 2.77
CA GLU A 39 1.02 5.67 4.07
C GLU A 39 0.34 6.56 5.11
N GLY A 40 -0.28 5.93 6.11
CA GLY A 40 -1.11 6.65 7.07
C GLY A 40 -2.43 7.20 6.50
N PHE A 41 -2.82 6.80 5.27
CA PHE A 41 -4.07 7.25 4.64
C PHE A 41 -5.32 6.63 5.28
N ARG A 42 -5.27 5.32 5.59
CA ARG A 42 -6.37 4.64 6.28
C ARG A 42 -6.64 5.32 7.63
N PHE A 43 -7.90 5.70 7.84
CA PHE A 43 -8.41 6.47 8.99
C PHE A 43 -7.96 7.94 9.09
N ALA A 44 -7.34 8.49 8.05
CA ALA A 44 -7.11 9.93 7.96
C ALA A 44 -8.42 10.70 7.72
N TRP A 45 -8.46 11.99 8.08
CA TRP A 45 -9.66 12.82 7.85
C TRP A 45 -9.92 13.14 6.35
N GLN A 46 -8.89 13.09 5.51
CA GLN A 46 -8.96 13.51 4.10
C GLN A 46 -9.29 12.37 3.11
N VAL A 47 -9.94 11.29 3.57
CA VAL A 47 -10.19 10.09 2.75
C VAL A 47 -11.13 10.35 1.57
N MET A 48 -12.02 11.34 1.67
CA MET A 48 -13.00 11.66 0.62
C MET A 48 -12.46 12.59 -0.49
N LEU A 49 -11.17 12.93 -0.49
CA LEU A 49 -10.55 13.86 -1.45
C LEU A 49 -9.68 13.16 -2.51
N VAL A 50 -9.88 11.86 -2.70
CA VAL A 50 -9.07 11.03 -3.60
C VAL A 50 -9.95 10.33 -4.64
N GLU A 51 -9.55 10.45 -5.90
CA GLU A 51 -9.96 9.58 -7.00
C GLU A 51 -8.71 8.98 -7.61
N LYS A 52 -8.66 7.65 -7.71
CA LYS A 52 -7.57 6.92 -8.34
C LYS A 52 -8.10 5.85 -9.28
N THR A 53 -7.35 5.64 -10.34
CA THR A 53 -7.49 4.48 -11.22
C THR A 53 -6.10 3.98 -11.55
N GLY A 54 -5.96 2.69 -11.82
CA GLY A 54 -4.65 2.15 -12.15
C GLY A 54 -4.70 0.80 -12.81
N THR A 55 -3.55 0.39 -13.33
CA THR A 55 -3.30 -0.92 -13.90
C THR A 55 -2.15 -1.58 -13.16
N LEU A 56 -2.17 -2.90 -13.08
CA LEU A 56 -1.20 -3.67 -12.33
C LEU A 56 -0.83 -4.95 -13.07
N SER A 57 0.46 -5.13 -13.27
CA SER A 57 1.03 -6.41 -13.70
C SER A 57 2.29 -6.71 -12.91
N PHE A 58 2.68 -7.98 -12.86
CA PHE A 58 3.87 -8.44 -12.17
C PHE A 58 4.83 -9.11 -13.14
N ARG A 59 6.10 -8.72 -13.08
CA ARG A 59 7.20 -9.43 -13.71
C ARG A 59 7.74 -10.44 -12.70
N VAL A 60 7.53 -11.72 -13.00
CA VAL A 60 8.00 -12.83 -12.18
C VAL A 60 9.20 -13.46 -12.87
N ARG A 61 10.36 -13.41 -12.21
CA ARG A 61 11.61 -13.93 -12.76
C ARG A 61 12.12 -15.07 -11.87
N ASP A 62 12.43 -16.19 -12.50
CA ASP A 62 13.12 -17.31 -11.87
C ASP A 62 14.64 -17.10 -12.05
N PRO A 63 15.40 -16.83 -10.97
CA PRO A 63 16.84 -16.62 -11.04
C PRO A 63 17.62 -17.90 -11.37
N ALA A 64 17.07 -19.09 -11.09
CA ALA A 64 17.73 -20.36 -11.37
C ALA A 64 17.69 -20.70 -12.87
N THR A 65 16.58 -20.38 -13.55
CA THR A 65 16.41 -20.66 -14.99
C THR A 65 16.60 -19.43 -15.89
N GLY A 66 16.62 -18.24 -15.31
CA GLY A 66 16.65 -16.95 -16.02
C GLY A 66 15.33 -16.61 -16.73
N ARG A 67 14.30 -17.47 -16.64
CA ARG A 67 13.01 -17.25 -17.30
C ARG A 67 12.23 -16.15 -16.60
N GLN A 68 11.62 -15.28 -17.38
CA GLN A 68 10.72 -14.24 -16.90
C GLN A 68 9.36 -14.37 -17.57
N ARG A 69 8.29 -14.10 -16.82
CA ARG A 69 6.93 -14.01 -17.32
C ARG A 69 6.22 -12.81 -16.73
N ILE A 70 5.21 -12.33 -17.43
CA ILE A 70 4.33 -11.26 -16.96
C ILE A 70 3.02 -11.89 -16.51
N ILE A 71 2.53 -11.49 -15.34
CA ILE A 71 1.24 -11.89 -14.82
C ILE A 71 0.39 -10.64 -14.68
N ASP A 72 -0.71 -10.58 -15.42
CA ASP A 72 -1.71 -9.53 -15.25
C ASP A 72 -2.48 -9.77 -13.94
N ALA A 73 -2.64 -8.74 -13.11
CA ALA A 73 -3.36 -8.87 -11.85
C ALA A 73 -4.84 -9.25 -12.05
N GLU A 74 -5.46 -8.86 -13.17
CA GLU A 74 -6.85 -9.22 -13.49
C GLU A 74 -7.03 -10.73 -13.68
N SER A 75 -5.96 -11.46 -14.00
CA SER A 75 -6.00 -12.93 -14.11
C SER A 75 -6.09 -13.65 -12.76
N ILE A 76 -5.80 -12.95 -11.65
CA ILE A 76 -5.81 -13.49 -10.28
C ILE A 76 -6.98 -12.89 -9.47
N LEU A 77 -7.25 -11.60 -9.68
CA LEU A 77 -8.16 -10.81 -8.86
C LEU A 77 -9.61 -10.92 -9.35
N SER A 78 -10.54 -10.81 -8.41
CA SER A 78 -11.95 -10.55 -8.76
C SER A 78 -12.10 -9.18 -9.45
N PRO A 79 -13.17 -8.95 -10.24
CA PRO A 79 -13.38 -7.68 -10.92
C PRO A 79 -13.38 -6.44 -10.00
N LEU A 80 -13.81 -6.60 -8.74
CA LEU A 80 -13.79 -5.51 -7.77
C LEU A 80 -12.37 -5.25 -7.26
N GLN A 81 -11.61 -6.30 -6.96
CA GLN A 81 -10.21 -6.17 -6.53
C GLN A 81 -9.34 -5.60 -7.65
N ALA A 82 -9.54 -6.03 -8.90
CA ALA A 82 -8.84 -5.50 -10.06
C ALA A 82 -9.01 -3.98 -10.21
N LYS A 83 -10.15 -3.43 -9.79
CA LYS A 83 -10.40 -1.98 -9.79
C LYS A 83 -9.75 -1.24 -8.64
N GLN A 84 -9.41 -1.91 -7.53
CA GLN A 84 -8.97 -1.26 -6.29
C GLN A 84 -7.49 -1.49 -5.96
N VAL A 85 -7.01 -2.72 -6.12
CA VAL A 85 -5.64 -3.13 -5.78
C VAL A 85 -4.56 -2.31 -6.51
N PRO A 86 -4.68 -1.97 -7.81
CA PRO A 86 -3.57 -1.33 -8.55
C PRO A 86 -3.03 -0.04 -7.95
N PHE A 87 -3.85 0.70 -7.21
CA PHE A 87 -3.46 1.95 -6.59
C PHE A 87 -3.28 1.88 -5.07
N GLN A 88 -3.39 0.67 -4.49
CA GLN A 88 -3.18 0.42 -3.08
C GLN A 88 -1.87 -0.33 -2.84
N ALA A 89 -0.83 0.41 -2.47
CA ALA A 89 0.53 -0.10 -2.41
C ALA A 89 0.67 -1.32 -1.48
N ASP A 90 -0.03 -1.32 -0.34
CA ASP A 90 -0.04 -2.46 0.58
C ASP A 90 -0.67 -3.72 -0.04
N MET A 91 -1.77 -3.57 -0.78
CA MET A 91 -2.40 -4.69 -1.49
C MET A 91 -1.53 -5.19 -2.66
N VAL A 92 -0.80 -4.30 -3.35
CA VAL A 92 0.16 -4.68 -4.40
C VAL A 92 1.27 -5.55 -3.80
N LEU A 93 1.81 -5.15 -2.64
CA LEU A 93 2.83 -5.92 -1.92
C LEU A 93 2.28 -7.29 -1.49
N GLU A 94 1.09 -7.32 -0.92
CA GLU A 94 0.47 -8.58 -0.49
C GLU A 94 0.24 -9.53 -1.67
N LEU A 95 -0.23 -9.03 -2.82
CA LEU A 95 -0.38 -9.83 -4.03
C LEU A 95 0.96 -10.35 -4.56
N ALA A 96 2.04 -9.55 -4.45
CA ALA A 96 3.39 -10.00 -4.78
C ALA A 96 3.83 -11.17 -3.88
N HIS A 97 3.57 -11.08 -2.57
CA HIS A 97 3.83 -12.17 -1.62
C HIS A 97 3.01 -13.42 -1.93
N MET A 98 1.74 -13.27 -2.29
CA MET A 98 0.91 -14.39 -2.71
C MET A 98 1.49 -15.10 -3.95
N ILE A 99 1.93 -14.34 -4.95
CA ILE A 99 2.58 -14.89 -6.15
C ILE A 99 3.88 -15.63 -5.77
N ALA A 100 4.73 -15.03 -4.96
CA ALA A 100 5.98 -15.64 -4.52
C ALA A 100 5.75 -16.91 -3.69
N ALA A 101 4.75 -16.91 -2.80
CA ALA A 101 4.39 -18.07 -1.99
C ALA A 101 3.88 -19.24 -2.85
N GLU A 102 3.08 -18.94 -3.88
CA GLU A 102 2.59 -19.94 -4.83
C GLU A 102 3.71 -20.57 -5.67
N GLU A 103 4.70 -19.79 -6.09
CA GLU A 103 5.89 -20.32 -6.76
C GLU A 103 6.76 -21.15 -5.82
N ARG A 104 6.92 -20.72 -4.56
CA ARG A 104 7.66 -21.47 -3.54
C ARG A 104 7.05 -22.84 -3.28
N ARG A 105 5.71 -22.94 -3.26
CA ARG A 105 4.99 -24.22 -3.16
C ARG A 105 5.28 -25.16 -4.33
N LYS A 106 5.63 -24.61 -5.49
CA LYS A 106 6.06 -25.36 -6.69
C LYS A 106 7.56 -25.61 -6.73
N GLY A 107 8.28 -25.35 -5.63
CA GLY A 107 9.72 -25.53 -5.53
C GLY A 107 10.54 -24.47 -6.27
N ARG A 108 9.96 -23.31 -6.60
CA ARG A 108 10.65 -22.21 -7.27
C ARG A 108 10.74 -21.00 -6.35
N GLU A 109 11.95 -20.50 -6.17
CA GLU A 109 12.18 -19.20 -5.56
C GLU A 109 12.25 -18.16 -6.69
N VAL A 110 11.45 -17.10 -6.61
CA VAL A 110 11.29 -16.13 -7.72
C VAL A 110 11.45 -14.70 -7.21
N GLU A 111 11.92 -13.83 -8.09
CA GLU A 111 11.84 -12.38 -7.92
C GLU A 111 10.47 -11.89 -8.43
N VAL A 112 9.79 -11.03 -7.69
CA VAL A 112 8.49 -10.47 -8.07
C VAL A 112 8.57 -8.95 -8.08
N ARG A 113 8.53 -8.36 -9.27
CA ARG A 113 8.54 -6.90 -9.47
C ARG A 113 7.19 -6.43 -9.98
N ALA A 114 6.69 -5.30 -9.49
CA ALA A 114 5.40 -4.76 -9.92
C ALA A 114 5.58 -3.65 -10.98
N ASP A 115 4.74 -3.70 -12.01
CA ASP A 115 4.48 -2.61 -12.93
C ASP A 115 3.08 -2.05 -12.61
N ALA A 116 3.03 -1.12 -11.66
CA ALA A 116 1.80 -0.46 -11.20
C ALA A 116 1.74 0.99 -11.70
N TYR A 117 0.78 1.30 -12.58
CA TYR A 117 0.56 2.64 -13.10
C TYR A 117 -0.73 3.22 -12.55
N VAL A 118 -0.66 4.42 -12.00
CA VAL A 118 -1.79 5.06 -11.31
C VAL A 118 -1.99 6.48 -11.85
N ALA A 119 -3.24 6.79 -12.17
CA ALA A 119 -3.72 8.15 -12.34
C ALA A 119 -4.45 8.57 -11.05
N TYR A 120 -4.26 9.82 -10.63
CA TYR A 120 -4.78 10.31 -9.35
C TYR A 120 -5.20 11.77 -9.47
N ASN A 121 -6.43 12.10 -9.08
CA ASN A 121 -6.99 13.45 -9.03
C ASN A 121 -6.72 14.29 -10.31
N GLY A 122 -7.02 13.73 -11.48
CA GLY A 122 -6.83 14.38 -12.77
C GLY A 122 -5.37 14.49 -13.26
N ARG A 123 -4.39 13.98 -12.50
CA ARG A 123 -3.01 13.87 -12.95
C ARG A 123 -2.82 12.66 -13.87
N GLY A 124 -1.87 12.76 -14.79
CA GLY A 124 -1.53 11.68 -15.71
C GLY A 124 -0.99 10.43 -15.01
N HIS A 125 -0.97 9.31 -15.74
CA HIS A 125 -0.45 8.04 -15.24
C HIS A 125 1.03 8.15 -14.85
N ALA A 126 1.34 7.73 -13.63
CA ALA A 126 2.70 7.58 -13.14
C ALA A 126 2.89 6.23 -12.46
N ARG A 127 4.13 5.77 -12.38
CA ARG A 127 4.46 4.53 -11.65
C ARG A 127 4.30 4.77 -10.16
N LEU A 128 3.49 3.94 -9.50
CA LEU A 128 3.32 3.97 -8.04
C LEU A 128 4.47 3.22 -7.35
N ILE A 129 4.90 2.09 -7.93
CA ILE A 129 5.89 1.18 -7.35
C ILE A 129 7.19 1.25 -8.15
N ASP A 130 8.32 1.22 -7.45
CA ASP A 130 9.63 1.10 -8.07
C ASP A 130 9.73 -0.23 -8.84
N PRO A 131 9.88 -0.19 -10.18
CA PRO A 131 9.86 -1.38 -11.01
C PRO A 131 11.06 -2.31 -10.83
N ASP A 132 12.12 -1.87 -10.15
CA ASP A 132 13.36 -2.63 -9.98
C ASP A 132 13.42 -3.35 -8.62
N VAL A 133 12.57 -2.97 -7.67
CA VAL A 133 12.47 -3.58 -6.35
C VAL A 133 11.79 -4.95 -6.43
N ASP A 134 12.47 -5.96 -5.90
CA ASP A 134 11.92 -7.30 -5.68
C ASP A 134 11.00 -7.30 -4.44
N LEU A 135 9.70 -7.17 -4.68
CA LEU A 135 8.66 -7.12 -3.65
C LEU A 135 8.56 -8.44 -2.87
N ALA A 136 9.03 -9.57 -3.41
CA ALA A 136 9.02 -10.84 -2.69
C ALA A 136 9.93 -10.83 -1.43
N LYS A 137 10.82 -9.83 -1.32
CA LYS A 137 11.76 -9.64 -0.21
C LYS A 137 11.41 -8.44 0.67
N VAL A 138 10.34 -7.71 0.36
CA VAL A 138 9.94 -6.52 1.09
C VAL A 138 9.04 -6.90 2.25
N GLU A 139 9.43 -6.57 3.47
CA GLU A 139 8.57 -6.75 4.64
C GLU A 139 7.60 -5.57 4.79
N ASP A 140 6.34 -5.84 5.10
CA ASP A 140 5.36 -4.80 5.42
C ASP A 140 5.56 -4.27 6.85
N GLY A 141 5.25 -2.99 7.04
CA GLY A 141 5.44 -2.33 8.33
C GLY A 141 4.97 -0.89 8.35
N LEU A 142 5.17 -0.24 9.50
CA LEU A 142 4.77 1.16 9.70
C LEU A 142 5.83 2.17 9.27
N ALA A 143 7.03 1.72 8.89
CA ALA A 143 8.09 2.60 8.42
C ALA A 143 7.77 3.16 7.01
N PRO A 144 8.30 4.34 6.65
CA PRO A 144 8.20 4.84 5.29
C PRO A 144 8.69 3.85 4.23
N LYS A 145 7.89 3.64 3.20
CA LYS A 145 8.09 2.61 2.18
C LYS A 145 8.92 3.17 1.03
N ALA A 146 10.22 2.88 1.04
CA ALA A 146 11.18 3.36 0.03
C ALA A 146 10.90 2.87 -1.40
N TRP A 147 10.11 1.81 -1.55
CA TRP A 147 9.72 1.21 -2.84
C TRP A 147 8.48 1.85 -3.46
N ILE A 148 7.86 2.83 -2.78
CA ILE A 148 6.79 3.65 -3.34
C ILE A 148 7.41 4.91 -3.95
N LEU A 149 7.16 5.14 -5.23
CA LEU A 149 7.68 6.28 -5.97
C LEU A 149 6.94 7.57 -5.60
N PRO A 150 7.58 8.75 -5.68
CA PRO A 150 6.93 10.02 -5.39
C PRO A 150 5.79 10.34 -6.37
N ALA A 151 4.80 11.11 -5.89
CA ALA A 151 3.66 11.53 -6.71
C ALA A 151 4.11 12.35 -7.93
N PRO A 152 3.44 12.22 -9.09
CA PRO A 152 3.73 13.07 -10.24
C PRO A 152 3.43 14.53 -9.92
N SER A 153 4.26 15.44 -10.43
CA SER A 153 4.10 16.88 -10.27
C SER A 153 2.74 17.36 -10.78
N ARG A 154 2.11 18.31 -10.06
CA ARG A 154 0.95 19.04 -10.58
C ARG A 154 1.44 19.92 -11.74
N ARG A 155 0.82 19.79 -12.91
CA ARG A 155 0.99 20.76 -14.00
C ARG A 155 0.30 22.07 -13.65
#